data_AF-A0A6C1AXS0-F1
#
_entry.id   AF-A0A6C1AXS0-F1
#
_cell.length_a   1.000
_cell.length_b   1.000
_cell.length_c   1.000
_cell.angle_alpha   90.00
_cell.angle_beta   90.00
_cell.angle_gamma   90.00
#
_symmetry.space_group_name_H-M   'P 1'
#
loop_
_entity.id
_entity.type
_entity.pdbx_description
1 polymer ?
#
loop_
_entity_poly.entity_id
_entity_poly.type
_entity_poly.pdbx_seq_one_letter_code
_entity_poly.pdbx_strand_id
1 'polypeptide(L)'
;MAHHWSEAEVRAAVEDYFDMLRLELTGQRYNKTRHRHALMAQLNHRSDGSVELKHQNISAVLIEMGIPYIDGYKPRTNYQRTLLPGVVTDYLTRHPDLQTLFASDSQTTPQTPTVHDFLAAMEAPPTPEARHTPGVAEPPAIYNPAGVNYLELEARNQSLGEAGEQFVLNFERARLIHAGKDALTERIEQVSTTVGPSAGFDIRSFETSGADRFIEVKTTKYGKNTPFFISPNELRFSRDNATRYFLYRIFRFRVAPRVFALQGHLRESCVLAPSEFVARPV
;
A
#
# COMPACT_ATOMS: atom_id res chain seq x y z
N MET A 1 6.23 29.80 -16.09
CA MET A 1 7.33 29.04 -15.45
C MET A 1 6.84 28.65 -14.07
N ALA A 2 6.93 27.38 -13.68
CA ALA A 2 6.52 26.97 -12.34
C ALA A 2 7.49 27.60 -11.32
N HIS A 3 7.04 28.59 -10.54
CA HIS A 3 7.84 29.17 -9.48
C HIS A 3 8.29 28.06 -8.52
N HIS A 4 9.55 28.06 -8.10
CA HIS A 4 10.06 27.11 -7.11
C HIS A 4 9.23 27.21 -5.82
N TRP A 5 8.84 26.09 -5.20
CA TRP A 5 8.18 26.12 -3.89
C TRP A 5 9.18 26.62 -2.84
N SER A 6 8.85 27.71 -2.16
CA SER A 6 9.63 28.22 -1.03
C SER A 6 9.46 27.33 0.19
N GLU A 7 10.42 27.37 1.12
CA GLU A 7 10.33 26.59 2.36
C GLU A 7 9.05 26.87 3.16
N ALA A 8 8.61 28.14 3.23
CA ALA A 8 7.37 28.51 3.90
C ALA A 8 6.13 27.86 3.26
N GLU A 9 6.03 27.87 1.92
CA GLU A 9 4.96 27.18 1.21
C GLU A 9 5.01 25.65 1.43
N VAL A 10 6.21 25.06 1.49
CA VAL A 10 6.36 23.63 1.79
C VAL A 10 5.90 23.32 3.21
N ARG A 11 6.28 24.13 4.20
CA ARG A 11 5.85 23.97 5.60
C ARG A 11 4.33 24.03 5.73
N ALA A 12 3.68 25.01 5.10
CA ALA A 12 2.23 25.15 5.09
C ALA A 12 1.52 23.93 4.45
N ALA A 13 2.05 23.43 3.31
CA ALA A 13 1.48 22.24 2.67
C ALA A 13 1.67 20.96 3.50
N VAL A 14 2.80 20.82 4.21
CA VAL A 14 3.03 19.68 5.10
C VAL A 14 2.08 19.74 6.30
N GLU A 15 1.85 20.91 6.87
CA GLU A 15 0.90 21.11 7.98
C GLU A 15 -0.54 20.74 7.57
N ASP A 16 -1.05 21.31 6.46
CA ASP A 16 -2.40 21.00 5.94
C ASP A 16 -2.55 19.50 5.63
N TYR A 17 -1.50 18.88 5.07
CA TYR A 17 -1.49 17.45 4.80
C TYR A 17 -1.62 16.62 6.08
N PHE A 18 -0.85 16.92 7.14
CA PHE A 18 -0.91 16.17 8.39
C PHE A 18 -2.21 16.40 9.16
N ASP A 19 -2.83 17.58 9.04
CA ASP A 19 -4.18 17.83 9.58
C ASP A 19 -5.21 16.90 8.94
N MET A 20 -5.18 16.75 7.61
CA MET A 20 -6.03 15.78 6.92
C MET A 20 -5.69 14.33 7.26
N LEU A 21 -4.41 13.98 7.38
CA LEU A 21 -4.00 12.62 7.71
C LEU A 21 -4.46 12.20 9.10
N ARG A 22 -4.41 13.11 10.10
CA ARG A 22 -4.96 12.87 11.44
C ARG A 22 -6.45 12.54 11.37
N LEU A 23 -7.22 13.31 10.59
CA LEU A 23 -8.64 13.06 10.40
C LEU A 23 -8.87 11.70 9.73
N GLU A 24 -8.10 11.36 8.69
CA GLU A 24 -8.23 10.08 7.98
C GLU A 24 -7.94 8.87 8.87
N LEU A 25 -6.84 8.89 9.63
CA LEU A 25 -6.45 7.80 10.52
C LEU A 25 -7.39 7.63 11.72
N THR A 26 -8.04 8.72 12.15
CA THR A 26 -9.07 8.68 13.21
C THR A 26 -10.49 8.44 12.68
N GLY A 27 -10.66 8.20 11.38
CA GLY A 27 -11.95 7.92 10.75
C GLY A 27 -12.88 9.13 10.65
N GLN A 28 -12.36 10.34 10.86
CA GLN A 28 -13.12 11.59 10.72
C GLN A 28 -13.19 12.02 9.27
N ARG A 29 -14.37 12.51 8.85
CA ARG A 29 -14.57 13.04 7.49
C ARG A 29 -13.91 14.41 7.35
N TYR A 30 -13.27 14.65 6.22
CA TYR A 30 -12.69 15.94 5.85
C TYR A 30 -12.97 16.26 4.37
N ASN A 31 -12.89 17.53 3.99
CA ASN A 31 -13.14 17.98 2.63
C ASN A 31 -11.86 18.54 2.00
N LYS A 32 -11.28 17.78 1.06
CA LYS A 32 -10.03 18.13 0.38
C LYS A 32 -10.08 19.47 -0.34
N THR A 33 -11.23 19.84 -0.92
CA THR A 33 -11.40 21.14 -1.59
C THR A 33 -11.36 22.28 -0.60
N ARG A 34 -11.97 22.12 0.59
CA ARG A 34 -11.91 23.14 1.65
C ARG A 34 -10.48 23.33 2.16
N HIS A 35 -9.76 22.24 2.44
CA HIS A 35 -8.35 22.27 2.84
C HIS A 35 -7.49 22.98 1.79
N ARG A 36 -7.63 22.57 0.52
CA ARG A 36 -6.92 23.19 -0.61
C ARG A 36 -7.17 24.70 -0.70
N HIS A 37 -8.42 25.16 -0.61
CA HIS A 37 -8.74 26.59 -0.67
C HIS A 37 -8.15 27.37 0.51
N ALA A 38 -8.21 26.80 1.72
CA ALA A 38 -7.63 27.41 2.92
C ALA A 38 -6.10 27.51 2.82
N LEU A 39 -5.43 26.44 2.35
CA LEU A 39 -4.00 26.43 2.10
C LEU A 39 -3.61 27.45 1.03
N MET A 40 -4.33 27.49 -0.10
CA MET A 40 -4.05 28.42 -1.21
C MET A 40 -4.08 29.90 -0.78
N ALA A 41 -4.88 30.27 0.21
CA ALA A 41 -4.89 31.63 0.76
C ALA A 41 -3.55 32.04 1.42
N GLN A 42 -2.70 31.06 1.74
CA GLN A 42 -1.37 31.24 2.34
C GLN A 42 -0.23 31.08 1.31
N LEU A 43 -0.54 30.72 0.06
CA LEU A 43 0.45 30.41 -0.97
C LEU A 43 0.54 31.52 -2.02
N ASN A 44 1.71 31.67 -2.63
CA ASN A 44 1.97 32.71 -3.63
C ASN A 44 1.42 32.30 -5.00
N HIS A 45 0.13 32.56 -5.24
CA HIS A 45 -0.56 32.35 -6.53
C HIS A 45 -0.42 30.92 -7.09
N ARG A 46 -0.44 29.92 -6.21
CA ARG A 46 -0.44 28.50 -6.61
C ARG A 46 -1.79 28.10 -7.20
N SER A 47 -1.78 27.18 -8.16
CA SER A 47 -2.99 26.58 -8.70
C SER A 47 -3.40 25.34 -7.90
N ASP A 48 -4.66 24.92 -8.02
CA ASP A 48 -5.17 23.70 -7.41
C ASP A 48 -4.31 22.47 -7.76
N GLY A 49 -3.95 22.35 -9.05
CA GLY A 49 -3.08 21.27 -9.53
C GLY A 49 -1.68 21.31 -8.93
N SER A 50 -1.13 22.50 -8.67
CA SER A 50 0.17 22.63 -7.99
C SER A 50 0.11 22.14 -6.54
N VAL A 51 -0.98 22.45 -5.82
CA VAL A 51 -1.18 22.00 -4.44
C VAL A 51 -1.39 20.49 -4.40
N GLU A 52 -2.20 19.96 -5.31
CA GLU A 52 -2.41 18.51 -5.40
C GLU A 52 -1.12 17.75 -5.69
N LEU A 53 -0.29 18.22 -6.65
CA LEU A 53 1.02 17.65 -6.92
C LEU A 53 1.93 17.70 -5.68
N LYS A 54 1.87 18.78 -4.90
CA LYS A 54 2.66 18.88 -3.67
C LYS A 54 2.23 17.86 -2.61
N HIS A 55 0.92 17.62 -2.44
CA HIS A 55 0.41 16.57 -1.56
C HIS A 55 0.79 15.17 -2.05
N GLN A 56 0.75 14.93 -3.36
CA GLN A 56 1.25 13.69 -3.97
C GLN A 56 2.75 13.47 -3.71
N ASN A 57 3.55 14.54 -3.70
CA ASN A 57 4.95 14.47 -3.31
C ASN A 57 5.13 14.16 -1.83
N ILE A 58 4.30 14.73 -0.95
CA ILE A 58 4.31 14.39 0.48
C ILE A 58 3.99 12.90 0.68
N SER A 59 2.97 12.36 -0.01
CA SER A 59 2.67 10.92 0.02
C SER A 59 3.87 10.04 -0.38
N ALA A 60 4.66 10.46 -1.38
CA ALA A 60 5.87 9.74 -1.78
C ALA A 60 6.96 9.76 -0.69
N VAL A 61 7.19 10.91 -0.07
CA VAL A 61 8.13 11.02 1.06
C VAL A 61 7.68 10.15 2.23
N LEU A 62 6.39 10.11 2.56
CA LEU A 62 5.88 9.27 3.64
C LEU A 62 6.05 7.78 3.36
N ILE A 63 5.81 7.34 2.11
CA ILE A 63 6.11 5.95 1.71
C ILE A 63 7.58 5.62 1.89
N GLU A 64 8.48 6.50 1.44
CA GLU A 64 9.94 6.30 1.59
C GLU A 64 10.37 6.28 3.07
N MET A 65 9.64 6.98 3.96
CA MET A 65 9.84 6.93 5.41
C MET A 65 9.16 5.72 6.09
N GLY A 66 8.35 4.92 5.37
CA GLY A 66 7.57 3.82 5.96
C GLY A 66 6.35 4.29 6.77
N ILE A 67 5.76 5.43 6.44
CA ILE A 67 4.63 6.05 7.14
C ILE A 67 3.36 5.98 6.26
N PRO A 68 2.16 5.74 6.83
CA PRO A 68 0.91 5.80 6.09
C PRO A 68 0.68 7.18 5.46
N TYR A 69 0.00 7.18 4.31
CA TYR A 69 -0.31 8.39 3.54
C TYR A 69 -1.82 8.47 3.26
N ILE A 70 -2.26 9.64 2.80
CA ILE A 70 -3.66 9.89 2.44
C ILE A 70 -3.95 9.19 1.11
N ASP A 71 -4.84 8.19 1.10
CA ASP A 71 -5.09 7.33 -0.06
C ASP A 71 -5.43 8.11 -1.33
N GLY A 72 -6.24 9.16 -1.20
CA GLY A 72 -6.63 9.97 -2.36
C GLY A 72 -5.57 10.96 -2.86
N TYR A 73 -4.32 10.89 -2.40
CA TYR A 73 -3.17 11.59 -3.00
C TYR A 73 -2.15 10.56 -3.50
N LYS A 74 -2.25 10.19 -4.79
CA LYS A 74 -1.35 9.21 -5.44
C LYS A 74 0.11 9.64 -5.27
N PRO A 75 0.99 8.82 -4.67
CA PRO A 75 2.41 9.16 -4.51
C PRO A 75 3.09 9.49 -5.84
N ARG A 76 3.88 10.58 -5.87
CA ARG A 76 4.75 10.94 -7.01
C ARG A 76 6.16 11.25 -6.54
N THR A 77 7.12 10.45 -7.01
CA THR A 77 8.52 10.44 -6.56
C THR A 77 9.39 11.56 -7.14
N ASN A 78 8.91 12.25 -8.18
CA ASN A 78 9.57 13.46 -8.70
C ASN A 78 9.22 14.67 -7.83
N TYR A 79 10.05 14.94 -6.82
CA TYR A 79 9.90 16.07 -5.88
C TYR A 79 11.24 16.71 -5.51
N GLN A 80 11.18 17.87 -4.85
CA GLN A 80 12.32 18.61 -4.33
C GLN A 80 13.03 17.84 -3.19
N ARG A 81 13.87 16.84 -3.51
CA ARG A 81 14.52 15.96 -2.52
C ARG A 81 15.41 16.70 -1.53
N THR A 82 15.90 17.90 -1.87
CA THR A 82 16.74 18.73 -1.00
C THR A 82 15.96 19.49 0.08
N LEU A 83 14.63 19.61 -0.05
CA LEU A 83 13.81 20.45 0.84
C LEU A 83 12.67 19.66 1.50
N LEU A 84 11.86 18.97 0.70
CA LEU A 84 10.63 18.36 1.20
C LEU A 84 10.86 17.31 2.30
N PRO A 85 11.82 16.37 2.16
CA PRO A 85 12.09 15.40 3.23
C PRO A 85 12.45 16.06 4.56
N GLY A 86 13.33 17.07 4.53
CA GLY A 86 13.74 17.80 5.74
C GLY A 86 12.57 18.49 6.43
N VAL A 87 11.68 19.14 5.67
CA VAL A 87 10.48 19.78 6.24
C VAL A 87 9.52 18.77 6.87
N VAL A 88 9.35 17.60 6.25
CA VAL A 88 8.52 16.51 6.80
C VAL A 88 9.15 15.95 8.08
N THR A 89 10.46 15.69 8.08
CA THR A 89 11.21 15.24 9.27
C THR A 89 11.09 16.24 10.42
N ASP A 90 11.28 17.54 10.14
CA ASP A 90 11.13 18.62 11.13
C ASP A 90 9.73 18.64 11.73
N TYR A 91 8.70 18.44 10.89
CA TYR A 91 7.30 18.39 11.33
C TYR A 91 7.08 17.20 12.26
N LEU A 92 7.44 15.99 11.83
CA LEU A 92 7.29 14.77 12.63
C LEU A 92 8.06 14.84 13.97
N THR A 93 9.22 15.50 13.99
CA THR A 93 10.01 15.69 15.22
C THR A 93 9.28 16.60 16.23
N ARG A 94 8.57 17.62 15.74
CA ARG A 94 7.79 18.55 16.58
C ARG A 94 6.42 18.02 16.98
N HIS A 95 5.97 16.92 16.38
CA HIS A 95 4.65 16.33 16.59
C HIS A 95 4.75 14.83 16.98
N PRO A 96 5.30 14.52 18.18
CA PRO A 96 5.45 13.13 18.62
C PRO A 96 4.10 12.40 18.79
N ASP A 97 3.00 13.12 18.95
CA ASP A 97 1.63 12.58 18.94
C ASP A 97 1.33 11.76 17.68
N LEU A 98 1.89 12.16 16.53
CA LEU A 98 1.71 11.44 15.28
C LEU A 98 2.37 10.06 15.31
N GLN A 99 3.50 9.90 15.99
CA GLN A 99 4.15 8.60 16.11
C GLN A 99 3.27 7.62 16.89
N THR A 100 2.64 8.10 17.97
CA THR A 100 1.64 7.32 18.71
C THR A 100 0.43 6.98 17.85
N LEU A 101 -0.06 7.93 17.05
CA LEU A 101 -1.16 7.70 16.13
C LEU A 101 -0.82 6.64 15.07
N PHE A 102 0.36 6.71 14.44
CA PHE A 102 0.79 5.72 13.44
C PHE A 102 0.99 4.34 14.05
N ALA A 103 1.58 4.26 15.25
CA ALA A 103 1.74 3.00 15.98
C ALA A 103 0.38 2.36 16.27
N SER A 104 -0.54 3.14 16.86
CA SER A 104 -1.90 2.68 17.18
C SER A 104 -2.67 2.26 15.92
N ASP A 105 -2.60 3.06 14.85
CA ASP A 105 -3.27 2.71 13.60
C ASP A 105 -2.72 1.39 13.06
N SER A 106 -1.39 1.25 12.89
CA SER A 106 -0.75 0.06 12.30
C SER A 106 -1.12 -1.27 12.98
N GLN A 107 -1.35 -1.24 14.29
CA GLN A 107 -1.74 -2.42 15.07
C GLN A 107 -3.26 -2.66 15.11
N THR A 108 -4.07 -1.65 14.78
CA THR A 108 -5.52 -1.77 14.78
C THR A 108 -6.01 -2.65 13.62
N THR A 109 -6.68 -3.74 13.95
CA THR A 109 -7.41 -4.57 12.98
C THR A 109 -8.79 -3.95 12.73
N PRO A 110 -9.13 -3.56 11.48
CA PRO A 110 -10.45 -3.06 11.17
C PRO A 110 -11.46 -4.22 11.23
N GLN A 111 -12.72 -3.92 11.53
CA GLN A 111 -13.78 -4.89 11.33
C GLN A 111 -13.87 -5.24 9.84
N THR A 112 -13.98 -6.53 9.51
CA THR A 112 -14.20 -6.98 8.14
C THR A 112 -15.52 -6.40 7.63
N PRO A 113 -15.50 -5.50 6.64
CA PRO A 113 -16.72 -4.88 6.17
C PRO A 113 -17.56 -5.91 5.41
N THR A 114 -18.89 -5.80 5.55
CA THR A 114 -19.82 -6.61 4.78
C THR A 114 -19.72 -6.24 3.31
N VAL A 115 -19.32 -7.18 2.47
CA VAL A 115 -19.26 -7.00 1.02
C VAL A 115 -20.40 -7.78 0.37
N HIS A 116 -21.35 -7.04 -0.21
CA HIS A 116 -22.53 -7.62 -0.85
C HIS A 116 -22.23 -8.25 -2.21
N ASP A 117 -21.25 -7.68 -2.93
CA ASP A 117 -20.75 -8.20 -4.20
C ASP A 117 -19.23 -8.23 -4.15
N PHE A 118 -18.67 -9.40 -3.90
CA PHE A 118 -17.22 -9.60 -3.86
C PHE A 118 -16.58 -9.33 -5.22
N LEU A 119 -17.25 -9.66 -6.32
CA LEU A 119 -16.67 -9.53 -7.66
C LEU A 119 -16.56 -8.06 -8.09
N ALA A 120 -17.48 -7.22 -7.63
CA ALA A 120 -17.39 -5.76 -7.82
C ALA A 120 -16.20 -5.11 -7.09
N ALA A 121 -15.52 -5.81 -6.19
CA ALA A 121 -14.31 -5.31 -5.55
C ALA A 121 -13.07 -5.33 -6.47
N MET A 122 -13.12 -6.07 -7.59
CA MET A 122 -11.99 -6.20 -8.50
C MET A 122 -11.74 -4.91 -9.30
N GLU A 123 -10.49 -4.45 -9.28
CA GLU A 123 -10.00 -3.32 -10.05
C GLU A 123 -8.73 -3.71 -10.85
N ALA A 124 -8.45 -2.97 -11.93
CA ALA A 124 -7.18 -3.12 -12.65
C ALA A 124 -5.98 -2.75 -11.75
N PRO A 125 -4.82 -3.41 -11.84
CA PRO A 125 -3.63 -3.03 -11.09
C PRO A 125 -3.17 -1.59 -11.43
N PRO A 126 -2.38 -0.92 -10.56
CA PRO A 126 -1.79 0.38 -10.89
C PRO A 126 -0.98 0.31 -12.19
N THR A 127 -1.11 1.34 -13.03
CA THR A 127 -0.25 1.47 -14.21
C THR A 127 1.19 1.72 -13.76
N PRO A 128 2.17 0.91 -14.23
CA PRO A 128 3.58 1.18 -13.94
C PRO A 128 3.94 2.59 -14.39
N GLU A 129 4.56 3.37 -13.51
CA GLU A 129 5.27 4.57 -13.97
C GLU A 129 6.45 4.10 -14.82
N ALA A 130 6.70 4.78 -15.95
CA ALA A 130 7.73 4.37 -16.90
C ALA A 130 9.03 4.06 -16.16
N ARG A 131 9.58 2.86 -16.37
CA ARG A 131 10.80 2.39 -15.71
C ARG A 131 11.88 3.45 -15.88
N HIS A 132 12.25 4.15 -14.80
CA HIS A 132 13.52 4.86 -14.77
C HIS A 132 14.60 3.78 -14.76
N THR A 133 15.47 3.82 -15.76
CA THR A 133 16.58 2.89 -15.95
C THR A 133 17.38 2.73 -14.65
N PRO A 134 17.75 1.50 -14.25
CA PRO A 134 18.51 1.20 -13.01
C PRO A 134 20.00 1.59 -13.13
N GLY A 135 20.29 2.77 -13.68
CA GLY A 135 21.63 3.32 -13.85
C GLY A 135 21.92 4.54 -12.97
N VAL A 136 20.94 5.02 -12.20
CA VAL A 136 21.15 6.06 -11.19
C VAL A 136 21.31 5.34 -9.85
N ALA A 137 22.39 5.60 -9.13
CA ALA A 137 22.58 5.13 -7.76
C ALA A 137 21.29 5.34 -6.96
N GLU A 138 20.89 4.35 -6.16
CA GLU A 138 19.69 4.48 -5.32
C GLU A 138 19.80 5.79 -4.54
N PRO A 139 18.78 6.66 -4.61
CA PRO A 139 18.81 7.90 -3.87
C PRO A 139 18.99 7.59 -2.38
N PRO A 140 19.73 8.43 -1.63
CA PRO A 140 19.98 8.19 -0.22
C PRO A 140 18.66 8.01 0.54
N ALA A 141 18.63 7.05 1.45
CA ALA A 141 17.48 6.76 2.29
C ALA A 141 17.02 8.03 3.02
N ILE A 142 15.70 8.25 3.04
CA ILE A 142 15.13 9.37 3.76
C ILE A 142 15.08 9.03 5.25
N TYR A 143 15.57 9.95 6.07
CA TYR A 143 15.57 9.79 7.52
C TYR A 143 14.15 9.91 8.10
N ASN A 144 13.66 8.82 8.69
CA ASN A 144 12.47 8.81 9.53
C ASN A 144 12.90 9.04 10.99
N PRO A 145 12.44 10.12 11.66
CA PRO A 145 12.87 10.45 13.02
C PRO A 145 12.49 9.41 14.07
N ALA A 146 11.43 8.64 13.85
CA ALA A 146 11.03 7.55 14.75
C ALA A 146 11.89 6.29 14.54
N GLY A 147 12.51 6.12 13.36
CA GLY A 147 13.17 4.89 12.96
C GLY A 147 12.23 3.69 12.77
N VAL A 148 10.91 3.89 12.82
CA VAL A 148 9.89 2.84 12.72
C VAL A 148 9.23 2.85 11.35
N ASN A 149 9.25 1.71 10.67
CA ASN A 149 8.47 1.48 9.45
C ASN A 149 7.06 1.00 9.81
N TYR A 150 6.10 1.91 9.90
CA TYR A 150 4.71 1.61 10.24
C TYR A 150 3.96 0.86 9.15
N LEU A 151 4.36 1.02 7.88
CA LEU A 151 3.81 0.22 6.77
C LEU A 151 4.22 -1.25 6.88
N GLU A 152 5.47 -1.51 7.26
CA GLU A 152 5.94 -2.87 7.54
C GLU A 152 5.32 -3.46 8.81
N LEU A 153 5.17 -2.65 9.86
CA LEU A 153 4.47 -3.06 11.08
C LEU A 153 3.02 -3.46 10.79
N GLU A 154 2.32 -2.70 9.94
CA GLU A 154 0.96 -3.03 9.50
C GLU A 154 0.93 -4.31 8.66
N ALA A 155 1.88 -4.49 7.74
CA ALA A 155 1.97 -5.70 6.93
C ALA A 155 2.26 -6.97 7.76
N ARG A 156 2.89 -6.83 8.94
CA ARG A 156 3.14 -7.92 9.89
C ARG A 156 1.95 -8.18 10.83
N ASN A 157 0.87 -7.40 10.76
CA ASN A 157 -0.31 -7.60 11.57
C ASN A 157 -1.06 -8.88 11.15
N GLN A 158 -0.87 -9.96 11.90
CA GLN A 158 -1.48 -11.27 11.60
C GLN A 158 -2.99 -11.20 11.47
N SER A 159 -3.68 -10.52 12.38
CA SER A 159 -5.14 -10.42 12.33
C SER A 159 -5.64 -9.68 11.10
N LEU A 160 -4.88 -8.71 10.56
CA LEU A 160 -5.20 -8.09 9.27
C LEU A 160 -4.94 -9.04 8.10
N GLY A 161 -3.83 -9.79 8.15
CA GLY A 161 -3.51 -10.83 7.16
C GLY A 161 -4.61 -11.88 7.06
N GLU A 162 -4.99 -12.48 8.18
CA GLU A 162 -6.06 -13.47 8.32
C GLU A 162 -7.41 -12.95 7.79
N ALA A 163 -7.78 -11.70 8.14
CA ALA A 163 -9.00 -11.09 7.66
C ALA A 163 -9.00 -10.91 6.13
N GLY A 164 -7.83 -10.62 5.56
CA GLY A 164 -7.64 -10.54 4.12
C GLY A 164 -7.70 -11.89 3.40
N GLU A 165 -7.08 -12.93 3.97
CA GLU A 165 -7.18 -14.30 3.44
C GLU A 165 -8.63 -14.77 3.44
N GLN A 166 -9.36 -14.53 4.53
CA GLN A 166 -10.77 -14.86 4.63
C GLN A 166 -11.62 -14.12 3.58
N PHE A 167 -11.29 -12.86 3.29
CA PHE A 167 -11.89 -12.09 2.21
C PHE A 167 -11.63 -12.76 0.85
N VAL A 168 -10.40 -13.17 0.56
CA VAL A 168 -10.02 -13.80 -0.71
C VAL A 168 -10.66 -15.17 -0.88
N LEU A 169 -10.78 -15.97 0.18
CA LEU A 169 -11.51 -17.25 0.13
C LEU A 169 -12.95 -17.03 -0.33
N ASN A 170 -13.65 -16.03 0.23
CA ASN A 170 -15.02 -15.72 -0.16
C ASN A 170 -15.10 -15.15 -1.57
N PHE A 171 -14.14 -14.32 -1.96
CA PHE A 171 -14.01 -13.83 -3.33
C PHE A 171 -13.84 -14.97 -4.33
N GLU A 172 -12.95 -15.92 -4.08
CA GLU A 172 -12.69 -17.04 -4.98
C GLU A 172 -13.86 -18.02 -5.05
N ARG A 173 -14.55 -18.27 -3.94
CA ARG A 173 -15.83 -19.00 -3.95
C ARG A 173 -16.85 -18.31 -4.85
N ALA A 174 -17.07 -17.01 -4.66
CA ALA A 174 -17.98 -16.22 -5.48
C ALA A 174 -17.60 -16.27 -6.97
N ARG A 175 -16.30 -16.17 -7.29
CA ARG A 175 -15.79 -16.26 -8.67
C ARG A 175 -16.09 -17.60 -9.31
N LEU A 176 -15.88 -18.72 -8.60
CA LEU A 176 -16.16 -20.06 -9.11
C LEU A 176 -17.66 -20.32 -9.26
N ILE A 177 -18.48 -19.92 -8.29
CA ILE A 177 -19.95 -20.02 -8.37
C ILE A 177 -20.47 -19.23 -9.57
N HIS A 178 -20.01 -17.99 -9.74
CA HIS A 178 -20.39 -17.15 -10.87
C HIS A 178 -20.00 -17.79 -12.23
N ALA A 179 -18.92 -18.57 -12.26
CA ALA A 179 -18.48 -19.32 -13.43
C ALA A 179 -19.15 -20.70 -13.60
N GLY A 180 -20.12 -21.06 -12.75
CA GLY A 180 -20.81 -22.35 -12.76
C GLY A 180 -19.92 -23.53 -12.35
N LYS A 181 -18.97 -23.29 -11.42
CA LYS A 181 -17.97 -24.27 -10.95
C LYS A 181 -18.11 -24.55 -9.46
N ASP A 182 -19.34 -24.70 -8.99
CA ASP A 182 -19.71 -24.94 -7.59
C ASP A 182 -18.93 -26.11 -6.99
N ALA A 183 -18.77 -27.22 -7.71
CA ALA A 183 -18.02 -28.37 -7.21
C ALA A 183 -16.53 -28.08 -6.88
N LEU A 184 -15.95 -27.00 -7.44
CA LEU A 184 -14.56 -26.60 -7.14
C LEU A 184 -14.46 -25.75 -5.87
N THR A 185 -15.55 -25.16 -5.37
CA THR A 185 -15.52 -24.32 -4.15
C THR A 185 -15.18 -25.12 -2.91
N GLU A 186 -15.67 -26.35 -2.83
CA GLU A 186 -15.42 -27.29 -1.73
C GLU A 186 -13.96 -27.75 -1.66
N ARG A 187 -13.19 -27.52 -2.72
CA ARG A 187 -11.78 -27.90 -2.82
C ARG A 187 -10.82 -26.74 -2.58
N ILE A 188 -11.34 -25.52 -2.39
CA ILE A 188 -10.50 -24.36 -2.06
C ILE A 188 -9.89 -24.61 -0.68
N GLU A 189 -8.58 -24.40 -0.57
CA GLU A 189 -7.81 -24.64 0.64
C GLU A 189 -7.07 -23.38 1.09
N GLN A 190 -7.13 -23.07 2.38
CA GLN A 190 -6.30 -22.06 3.02
C GLN A 190 -4.97 -22.70 3.45
N VAL A 191 -4.01 -22.70 2.53
CA VAL A 191 -2.70 -23.35 2.66
C VAL A 191 -1.84 -22.70 3.75
N SER A 192 -2.01 -21.40 4.00
CA SER A 192 -1.41 -20.69 5.14
C SER A 192 -1.76 -21.32 6.49
N THR A 193 -2.93 -21.96 6.62
CA THR A 193 -3.37 -22.65 7.85
C THR A 193 -2.97 -24.13 7.86
N THR A 194 -3.05 -24.82 6.71
CA THR A 194 -2.82 -26.28 6.65
C THR A 194 -1.34 -26.65 6.55
N VAL A 195 -0.54 -25.84 5.85
CA VAL A 195 0.90 -26.08 5.60
C VAL A 195 1.76 -24.99 6.25
N GLY A 196 1.29 -23.74 6.23
CA GLY A 196 2.01 -22.60 6.77
C GLY A 196 2.97 -21.93 5.77
N PRO A 197 3.82 -20.99 6.26
CA PRO A 197 4.63 -20.10 5.42
C PRO A 197 5.63 -20.80 4.48
N SER A 198 5.95 -22.07 4.74
CA SER A 198 6.86 -22.86 3.91
C SER A 198 6.28 -23.18 2.52
N ALA A 199 4.95 -23.12 2.35
CA ALA A 199 4.27 -23.37 1.08
C ALA A 199 4.60 -22.35 -0.01
N GLY A 200 4.82 -21.08 0.37
CA GLY A 200 5.12 -19.98 -0.57
C GLY A 200 3.90 -19.34 -1.24
N PHE A 201 2.70 -19.64 -0.75
CA PHE A 201 1.42 -19.02 -1.09
C PHE A 201 0.38 -19.31 0.01
N ASP A 202 -0.72 -18.56 0.04
CA ASP A 202 -1.71 -18.61 1.13
C ASP A 202 -2.95 -19.45 0.80
N ILE A 203 -3.45 -19.39 -0.44
CA ILE A 203 -4.70 -20.03 -0.84
C ILE A 203 -4.51 -20.84 -2.13
N ARG A 204 -4.98 -22.09 -2.11
CA ARG A 204 -5.14 -22.90 -3.32
C ARG A 204 -6.57 -22.77 -3.81
N SER A 205 -6.73 -22.24 -5.02
CA SER A 205 -8.00 -22.13 -5.74
C SER A 205 -7.86 -22.78 -7.13
N PHE A 206 -8.81 -22.56 -8.04
CA PHE A 206 -8.85 -23.22 -9.34
C PHE A 206 -9.27 -22.29 -10.48
N GLU A 207 -8.70 -22.48 -11.66
CA GLU A 207 -9.25 -21.99 -12.91
C GLU A 207 -10.58 -22.68 -13.24
N THR A 208 -11.35 -22.13 -14.19
CA THR A 208 -12.59 -22.77 -14.67
C THR A 208 -12.34 -24.12 -15.37
N SER A 209 -11.11 -24.35 -15.83
CA SER A 209 -10.62 -25.63 -16.35
C SER A 209 -10.30 -26.66 -15.25
N GLY A 210 -10.22 -26.23 -13.99
CA GLY A 210 -9.81 -27.06 -12.85
C GLY A 210 -8.30 -27.05 -12.57
N ALA A 211 -7.49 -26.31 -13.32
CA ALA A 211 -6.07 -26.12 -13.01
C ALA A 211 -5.91 -25.30 -11.71
N ASP A 212 -5.00 -25.68 -10.81
CA ASP A 212 -4.80 -24.89 -9.58
C ASP A 212 -4.36 -23.46 -9.88
N ARG A 213 -4.87 -22.54 -9.06
CA ARG A 213 -4.35 -21.20 -8.81
C ARG A 213 -3.67 -21.19 -7.44
N PHE A 214 -2.43 -20.76 -7.39
CA PHE A 214 -1.71 -20.52 -6.14
C PHE A 214 -1.77 -19.02 -5.85
N ILE A 215 -2.51 -18.65 -4.80
CA ILE A 215 -2.82 -17.26 -4.49
C ILE A 215 -2.05 -16.82 -3.25
N GLU A 216 -1.24 -15.78 -3.41
CA GLU A 216 -0.63 -15.02 -2.33
C GLU A 216 -1.48 -13.79 -2.01
N VAL A 217 -1.75 -13.54 -0.74
CA VAL A 217 -2.65 -12.50 -0.28
C VAL A 217 -1.87 -11.40 0.43
N LYS A 218 -1.95 -10.17 -0.09
CA LYS A 218 -1.33 -9.00 0.55
C LYS A 218 -2.41 -7.97 0.89
N THR A 219 -2.64 -7.76 2.18
CA THR A 219 -3.73 -6.90 2.67
C THR A 219 -3.19 -5.58 3.22
N THR A 220 -3.93 -4.49 3.03
CA THR A 220 -3.65 -3.22 3.69
C THR A 220 -4.94 -2.44 3.94
N LYS A 221 -4.96 -1.69 5.03
CA LYS A 221 -6.03 -0.71 5.30
C LYS A 221 -5.94 0.50 4.37
N TYR A 222 -4.75 0.77 3.85
CA TYR A 222 -4.42 1.98 3.11
C TYR A 222 -4.72 1.88 1.62
N GLY A 223 -4.24 2.85 0.86
CA GLY A 223 -4.49 2.98 -0.57
C GLY A 223 -3.83 1.95 -1.47
N LYS A 224 -4.27 1.95 -2.73
CA LYS A 224 -3.84 1.00 -3.78
C LYS A 224 -2.34 1.03 -4.06
N ASN A 225 -1.69 2.18 -3.87
CA ASN A 225 -0.26 2.39 -4.14
C ASN A 225 0.62 2.13 -2.91
N THR A 226 0.05 1.66 -1.80
CA THR A 226 0.84 1.31 -0.62
C THR A 226 1.72 0.08 -0.93
N PRO A 227 3.05 0.17 -0.69
CA PRO A 227 3.94 -0.97 -0.84
C PRO A 227 3.49 -2.18 -0.04
N PHE A 228 3.99 -3.34 -0.44
CA PHE A 228 3.77 -4.60 0.26
C PHE A 228 5.08 -5.40 0.25
N PHE A 229 5.18 -6.32 1.20
CA PHE A 229 6.40 -7.06 1.47
C PHE A 229 6.23 -8.49 0.98
N ILE A 230 7.26 -9.02 0.31
CA ILE A 230 7.26 -10.37 -0.25
C ILE A 230 8.45 -11.13 0.34
N SER A 231 8.24 -12.35 0.80
CA SER A 231 9.33 -13.18 1.32
C SER A 231 10.18 -13.80 0.19
N PRO A 232 11.44 -14.21 0.46
CA PRO A 232 12.23 -14.95 -0.51
C PRO A 232 11.58 -16.26 -0.97
N ASN A 233 10.75 -16.89 -0.12
CA ASN A 233 10.03 -18.10 -0.46
C ASN A 233 8.92 -17.82 -1.48
N GLU A 234 8.06 -16.83 -1.21
CA GLU A 234 7.00 -16.37 -2.11
C GLU A 234 7.57 -15.96 -3.48
N LEU A 235 8.66 -15.19 -3.47
CA LEU A 235 9.31 -14.76 -4.71
C LEU A 235 9.80 -15.95 -5.54
N ARG A 236 10.46 -16.93 -4.91
CA ARG A 236 10.90 -18.16 -5.57
C ARG A 236 9.72 -18.98 -6.08
N PHE A 237 8.68 -19.17 -5.26
CA PHE A 237 7.50 -19.94 -5.62
C PHE A 237 6.77 -19.32 -6.82
N SER A 238 6.66 -17.98 -6.87
CA SER A 238 6.07 -17.26 -7.99
C SER A 238 6.83 -17.47 -9.31
N ARG A 239 8.16 -17.61 -9.25
CA ARG A 239 9.00 -17.91 -10.42
C ARG A 239 8.73 -19.34 -10.90
N ASP A 240 8.76 -20.30 -9.99
CA ASP A 240 8.67 -21.72 -10.32
C ASP A 240 7.25 -22.12 -10.77
N ASN A 241 6.22 -21.34 -10.41
CA ASN A 241 4.81 -21.57 -10.74
C ASN A 241 4.16 -20.42 -11.52
N ALA A 242 4.92 -19.62 -12.27
CA ALA A 242 4.47 -18.35 -12.85
C ALA A 242 3.12 -18.40 -13.58
N THR A 243 2.84 -19.44 -14.36
CA THR A 243 1.57 -19.56 -15.12
C THR A 243 0.34 -19.70 -14.24
N ARG A 244 0.51 -20.11 -12.97
CA ARG A 244 -0.55 -20.46 -12.02
C ARG A 244 -0.48 -19.64 -10.73
N TYR A 245 0.52 -18.79 -10.59
CA TYR A 245 0.72 -17.96 -9.41
C TYR A 245 0.02 -16.61 -9.57
N PHE A 246 -0.71 -16.22 -8.53
CA PHE A 246 -1.45 -14.97 -8.46
C PHE A 246 -1.14 -14.27 -7.14
N LEU A 247 -0.84 -12.99 -7.18
CA LEU A 247 -0.85 -12.12 -6.00
C LEU A 247 -2.13 -11.32 -5.98
N TYR A 248 -2.92 -11.45 -4.92
CA TYR A 248 -4.13 -10.68 -4.69
C TYR A 248 -3.80 -9.58 -3.69
N ARG A 249 -3.82 -8.33 -4.16
CA ARG A 249 -3.63 -7.15 -3.32
C ARG A 249 -4.98 -6.61 -2.88
N ILE A 250 -5.26 -6.69 -1.60
CA ILE A 250 -6.45 -6.10 -0.98
C ILE A 250 -6.06 -4.76 -0.36
N PHE A 251 -6.78 -3.71 -0.71
CA PHE A 251 -6.54 -2.34 -0.25
C PHE A 251 -7.86 -1.68 0.17
N ARG A 252 -7.78 -0.52 0.85
CA ARG A 252 -8.93 0.16 1.49
C ARG A 252 -9.70 -0.75 2.44
N PHE A 253 -9.02 -1.71 3.06
CA PHE A 253 -9.67 -2.78 3.81
C PHE A 253 -10.54 -2.28 4.98
N ARG A 254 -10.21 -1.10 5.54
CA ARG A 254 -10.95 -0.46 6.64
C ARG A 254 -12.37 -0.02 6.27
N VAL A 255 -12.65 0.32 5.01
CA VAL A 255 -13.90 1.00 4.62
C VAL A 255 -14.64 0.26 3.52
N ALA A 256 -13.96 0.03 2.40
CA ALA A 256 -14.55 -0.56 1.21
C ALA A 256 -13.45 -1.33 0.47
N PRO A 257 -13.19 -2.60 0.85
CA PRO A 257 -12.13 -3.40 0.29
C PRO A 257 -12.23 -3.43 -1.22
N ARG A 258 -11.07 -3.33 -1.85
CA ARG A 258 -10.88 -3.48 -3.28
C ARG A 258 -9.72 -4.42 -3.50
N VAL A 259 -9.74 -5.12 -4.61
CA VAL A 259 -8.74 -6.13 -4.97
C VAL A 259 -8.20 -5.82 -6.34
N PHE A 260 -6.89 -5.99 -6.52
CA PHE A 260 -6.34 -6.23 -7.85
C PHE A 260 -5.48 -7.50 -7.81
N ALA A 261 -5.34 -8.15 -8.96
CA ALA A 261 -4.52 -9.34 -9.11
C ALA A 261 -3.31 -9.08 -10.01
N LEU A 262 -2.16 -9.67 -9.65
CA LEU A 262 -0.99 -9.78 -10.51
C LEU A 262 -0.75 -11.28 -10.76
N GLN A 263 -0.67 -11.69 -12.02
CA GLN A 263 -0.34 -13.07 -12.39
C GLN A 263 1.13 -13.15 -12.82
N GLY A 264 1.79 -14.26 -12.51
CA GLY A 264 3.15 -14.51 -12.99
C GLY A 264 4.23 -14.39 -11.93
N HIS A 265 5.47 -14.36 -12.43
CA HIS A 265 6.65 -14.14 -11.63
C HIS A 265 6.68 -12.68 -11.16
N LEU A 266 6.79 -12.46 -9.85
CA LEU A 266 6.64 -11.12 -9.27
C LEU A 266 7.69 -10.11 -9.75
N ARG A 267 8.87 -10.54 -10.22
CA ARG A 267 9.87 -9.62 -10.80
C ARG A 267 9.45 -9.00 -12.12
N GLU A 268 8.46 -9.56 -12.81
CA GLU A 268 7.97 -9.04 -14.09
C GLU A 268 6.91 -7.96 -13.87
N SER A 269 6.16 -8.05 -12.77
CA SER A 269 5.04 -7.18 -12.43
C SER A 269 5.33 -6.17 -11.30
N CYS A 270 6.40 -6.36 -10.53
CA CYS A 270 6.77 -5.50 -9.39
C CYS A 270 8.20 -4.95 -9.52
N VAL A 271 8.42 -3.76 -8.97
CA VAL A 271 9.76 -3.23 -8.69
C VAL A 271 10.13 -3.67 -7.28
N LEU A 272 11.17 -4.50 -7.15
CA LEU A 272 11.61 -5.03 -5.85
C LEU A 272 12.78 -4.20 -5.31
N ALA A 273 12.65 -3.75 -4.06
CA ALA A 273 13.73 -3.18 -3.27
C ALA A 273 14.03 -4.09 -2.07
N PRO A 274 15.29 -4.21 -1.64
CA PRO A 274 15.62 -5.00 -0.46
C PRO A 274 15.06 -4.32 0.81
N SER A 275 14.46 -5.12 1.70
CA SER A 275 13.96 -4.66 3.01
C SER A 275 14.77 -5.24 4.17
N GLU A 276 15.21 -6.50 4.07
CA GLU A 276 16.02 -7.18 5.08
C GLU A 276 17.13 -7.98 4.41
N PHE A 277 18.29 -8.06 5.07
CA PHE A 277 19.45 -8.83 4.60
C PHE A 277 19.90 -9.81 5.69
N VAL A 278 20.31 -11.00 5.27
CA VAL A 278 20.99 -11.97 6.15
C VAL A 278 22.49 -11.81 5.99
N ALA A 279 23.18 -11.44 7.06
CA ALA A 279 24.64 -11.37 7.12
C ALA A 279 25.22 -12.66 7.71
N ARG A 280 26.40 -13.07 7.21
CA ARG A 280 27.22 -14.13 7.82
C ARG A 280 28.63 -13.59 8.04
N PRO A 281 29.26 -13.83 9.19
CA PRO A 281 30.67 -13.50 9.39
C PRO A 281 31.51 -14.31 8.40
N VAL A 282 32.55 -13.66 7.86
CA VAL A 282 33.57 -14.29 7.01
C VAL A 282 34.66 -14.87 7.89
#